data_AF-A0A6G4UDM8-F1
#
_entry.id   AF-A0A6G4UDM8-F1
#
_cell.length_a   1.000
_cell.length_b   1.000
_cell.length_c   1.000
_cell.angle_alpha   90.00
_cell.angle_beta   90.00
_cell.angle_gamma   90.00
#
_symmetry.space_group_name_H-M   'P 1'
#
loop_
_entity.id
_entity.type
_entity.pdbx_description
1 polymer ?
#
loop_
_entity_poly.entity_id
_entity_poly.type
_entity_poly.pdbx_seq_one_letter_code
_entity_poly.pdbx_strand_id
1 'polypeptide(L)'
;MTSMELSELMTDFERPLDLVEETGERIDLTDGGERTAVLLPAAELAELEHFAQRGGSYGRRPRPFAEQRGQFGPEEQGPYVRYVHADGVRMTFVRDRAVVAELRSADELDWIEDRARMGRQFYMPPKQAAAFEAFLARQPPVGDGIAWIAGGWSEQRPFTVIEFIKGMAPEEVAVAYGADPQDIADGLRLHQVREQDARDRTNLLFDTLAFGTAGEWTWLGHHAWPRPLDPEPAERIALSATTAKAIYTFSYIKDGEYQNPAPLDDGAEPGDIYELIWYEPGELPFSQEAPLGFLNPYIRQAEEHTDWTDGIALFFAGLERAFGLSLPREEITSGEVRCARPVRR
;
A
#
# COMPACT_ATOMS: atom_id res chain seq x y z
N MET A 1 8.78 -17.95 0.27
CA MET A 1 9.48 -17.00 1.15
C MET A 1 9.72 -17.69 2.47
N THR A 2 10.99 -17.80 2.84
CA THR A 2 11.43 -18.35 4.13
C THR A 2 11.45 -17.18 5.11
N SER A 3 10.72 -17.30 6.22
CA SER A 3 10.68 -16.30 7.29
C SER A 3 11.24 -16.92 8.56
N MET A 4 11.93 -16.11 9.37
CA MET A 4 12.66 -16.51 10.58
C MET A 4 12.60 -15.39 11.62
N GLU A 5 12.54 -15.71 12.92
CA GLU A 5 12.65 -14.69 13.96
C GLU A 5 14.09 -14.15 14.03
N LEU A 6 14.25 -12.83 14.19
CA LEU A 6 15.55 -12.16 14.30
C LEU A 6 16.38 -12.73 15.46
N SER A 7 15.71 -13.09 16.57
CA SER A 7 16.34 -13.73 17.73
C SER A 7 16.94 -15.11 17.40
N GLU A 8 16.35 -15.86 16.46
CA GLU A 8 16.88 -17.13 15.98
C GLU A 8 18.15 -16.92 15.15
N LEU A 9 18.16 -15.94 14.23
CA LEU A 9 19.34 -15.56 13.47
C LEU A 9 20.49 -15.12 14.39
N MET A 10 20.20 -14.34 15.44
CA MET A 10 21.23 -13.89 16.39
C MET A 10 21.85 -15.03 17.21
N THR A 11 21.17 -16.18 17.26
CA THR A 11 21.65 -17.38 17.99
C THR A 11 22.44 -18.32 17.08
N ASP A 12 22.06 -18.43 15.80
CA ASP A 12 22.74 -19.26 14.81
C ASP A 12 22.76 -18.57 13.43
N PHE A 13 23.92 -18.05 13.05
CA PHE A 13 24.13 -17.43 11.74
C PHE A 13 24.49 -18.43 10.66
N GLU A 14 25.07 -19.59 10.99
CA GLU A 14 25.66 -20.48 10.00
C GLU A 14 24.59 -21.06 9.07
N ARG A 15 23.52 -21.61 9.66
CA ARG A 15 22.47 -22.28 8.90
C ARG A 15 21.71 -21.34 7.95
N PRO A 16 21.28 -20.14 8.34
CA PRO A 16 20.66 -19.19 7.42
C PRO A 16 21.62 -18.72 6.31
N LEU A 17 22.91 -18.52 6.63
CA LEU A 17 23.91 -18.10 5.65
C LEU A 17 24.21 -19.18 4.62
N ASP A 18 24.36 -20.44 5.03
CA ASP A 18 24.52 -21.56 4.11
C ASP A 18 23.29 -21.66 3.18
N LEU A 19 22.07 -21.48 3.71
CA LEU A 19 20.85 -21.50 2.89
C LEU A 19 20.82 -20.39 1.84
N VAL A 20 21.14 -19.15 2.22
CA VAL A 20 21.19 -18.00 1.30
C VAL A 20 22.29 -18.21 0.25
N GLU A 21 23.45 -18.72 0.65
CA GLU A 21 24.58 -19.00 -0.24
C GLU A 21 24.27 -20.11 -1.25
N GLU A 22 23.66 -21.21 -0.79
CA GLU A 22 23.34 -22.38 -1.63
C GLU A 22 22.17 -22.12 -2.59
N THR A 23 21.14 -21.41 -2.13
CA THR A 23 19.88 -21.25 -2.89
C THR A 23 19.82 -19.93 -3.66
N GLY A 24 20.53 -18.90 -3.20
CA GLY A 24 20.33 -17.53 -3.68
C GLY A 24 18.97 -16.94 -3.29
N GLU A 25 18.22 -17.57 -2.38
CA GLU A 25 16.96 -17.04 -1.88
C GLU A 25 17.17 -16.11 -0.68
N ARG A 26 16.23 -15.17 -0.49
CA ARG A 26 16.18 -14.27 0.66
C ARG A 26 15.54 -14.93 1.86
N ILE A 27 15.92 -14.48 3.04
CA ILE A 27 15.26 -14.82 4.31
C ILE A 27 14.74 -13.54 4.94
N ASP A 28 13.42 -13.44 5.08
CA ASP A 28 12.81 -12.36 5.85
C ASP A 28 12.97 -12.64 7.33
N LEU A 29 13.31 -11.58 8.08
CA LEU A 29 13.47 -11.65 9.52
C LEU A 29 12.34 -10.89 10.20
N THR A 30 11.72 -11.54 11.18
CA THR A 30 10.64 -10.97 11.97
C THR A 30 11.09 -10.68 13.40
N ASP A 31 10.53 -9.65 14.02
CA ASP A 31 10.58 -9.43 15.47
C ASP A 31 9.15 -9.41 16.01
N GLY A 32 8.77 -10.41 16.79
CA GLY A 32 7.39 -10.52 17.27
C GLY A 32 6.38 -10.71 16.14
N GLY A 33 6.79 -11.31 15.02
CA GLY A 33 5.96 -11.52 13.82
C GLY A 33 5.93 -10.35 12.83
N GLU A 34 6.51 -9.19 13.14
CA GLU A 34 6.63 -8.07 12.21
C GLU A 34 7.95 -8.15 11.43
N ARG A 35 7.93 -7.95 10.10
CA ARG A 35 9.13 -7.99 9.26
C ARG A 35 10.03 -6.78 9.54
N THR A 36 11.21 -7.02 10.09
CA THR A 36 12.15 -5.96 10.50
C THR A 36 13.40 -5.88 9.64
N ALA A 37 13.89 -7.02 9.13
CA ALA A 37 15.12 -7.09 8.36
C ALA A 37 15.08 -8.21 7.34
N VAL A 38 16.04 -8.21 6.41
CA VAL A 38 16.18 -9.25 5.39
C VAL A 38 17.64 -9.61 5.25
N LEU A 39 17.91 -10.91 5.28
CA LEU A 39 19.18 -11.48 4.87
C LEU A 39 19.10 -11.84 3.39
N LEU A 40 19.98 -11.26 2.58
CA LEU A 40 19.93 -11.40 1.12
C LEU A 40 21.31 -11.74 0.53
N PRO A 41 21.35 -12.46 -0.61
CA PRO A 41 22.60 -12.73 -1.32
C PRO A 41 23.29 -11.43 -1.75
N ALA A 42 24.61 -11.39 -1.63
CA ALA A 42 25.41 -10.22 -2.00
C ALA A 42 25.27 -9.85 -3.49
N ALA A 43 25.14 -10.85 -4.36
CA ALA A 43 24.96 -10.65 -5.79
C ALA A 43 23.64 -9.95 -6.11
N GLU A 44 22.56 -10.34 -5.44
CA GLU A 44 21.24 -9.72 -5.59
C GLU A 44 21.27 -8.27 -5.11
N LEU A 45 21.84 -8.02 -3.93
CA LEU A 45 21.98 -6.65 -3.42
C LEU A 45 22.79 -5.76 -4.38
N ALA A 46 23.88 -6.28 -4.94
CA ALA A 46 24.71 -5.53 -5.89
C ALA A 46 23.93 -5.15 -7.16
N GLU A 47 23.08 -6.05 -7.67
CA GLU A 47 22.21 -5.76 -8.82
C GLU A 47 21.17 -4.70 -8.48
N LEU A 48 20.51 -4.83 -7.33
CA LEU A 48 19.54 -3.87 -6.85
C LEU A 48 20.17 -2.48 -6.68
N GLU A 49 21.32 -2.39 -6.01
CA GLU A 49 22.04 -1.12 -5.81
C GLU A 49 22.52 -0.51 -7.13
N HIS A 50 22.94 -1.33 -8.11
CA HIS A 50 23.29 -0.85 -9.44
C HIS A 50 22.15 -0.05 -10.08
N PHE A 51 20.93 -0.58 -10.04
CA PHE A 51 19.79 0.12 -10.63
C PHE A 51 19.24 1.23 -9.73
N ALA A 52 19.27 1.07 -8.40
CA ALA A 52 18.77 2.07 -7.47
C ALA A 52 19.50 3.43 -7.59
N GLN A 53 20.82 3.39 -7.86
CA GLN A 53 21.64 4.58 -8.11
C GLN A 53 21.24 5.34 -9.38
N ARG A 54 20.47 4.71 -10.28
CA ARG A 54 20.08 5.24 -11.59
C ARG A 54 18.65 5.78 -11.64
N GLY A 55 17.83 5.55 -10.60
CA GLY A 55 16.42 5.99 -10.54
C GLY A 55 16.18 7.50 -10.33
N GLY A 56 17.14 8.39 -10.60
CA GLY A 56 17.03 9.84 -10.35
C GLY A 56 17.42 10.28 -8.93
N SER A 57 17.25 11.55 -8.55
CA SER A 57 17.68 12.08 -7.24
C SER A 57 16.58 12.21 -6.18
N TYR A 58 15.39 11.65 -6.42
CA TYR A 58 14.24 11.81 -5.54
C TYR A 58 14.21 10.73 -4.44
N GLY A 59 14.05 11.16 -3.18
CA GLY A 59 13.93 10.29 -2.01
C GLY A 59 15.26 10.05 -1.27
N ARG A 60 15.25 10.24 0.06
CA ARG A 60 16.41 9.97 0.92
C ARG A 60 16.40 8.49 1.30
N ARG A 61 17.49 7.76 1.02
CA ARG A 61 17.69 6.37 1.50
C ARG A 61 17.41 6.33 3.01
N PRO A 62 16.48 5.47 3.49
CA PRO A 62 16.25 5.26 4.90
C PRO A 62 17.58 4.99 5.58
N ARG A 63 17.84 5.71 6.68
CA ARG A 63 18.99 5.42 7.54
C ARG A 63 18.45 4.69 8.75
N PRO A 64 18.96 3.49 9.07
CA PRO A 64 18.60 2.84 10.31
C PRO A 64 18.85 3.78 11.49
N PHE A 65 17.94 3.81 12.46
CA PHE A 65 18.18 4.50 13.72
C PHE A 65 19.36 3.86 14.42
N ALA A 66 20.31 4.66 14.87
CA ALA A 66 21.52 4.19 15.52
C ALA A 66 21.19 3.68 16.92
N GLU A 67 20.74 2.44 17.04
CA GLU A 67 20.55 1.78 18.31
C GLU A 67 21.76 0.91 18.62
N GLN A 68 22.53 1.39 19.61
CA GLN A 68 23.67 0.72 20.24
C GLN A 68 24.90 0.50 19.35
N ARG A 69 26.03 1.07 19.81
CA ARG A 69 27.35 0.70 19.32
C ARG A 69 27.63 -0.74 19.75
N GLY A 70 27.38 -1.70 18.87
CA GLY A 70 27.85 -3.07 19.02
C GLY A 70 29.38 -3.14 19.14
N GLN A 71 29.91 -4.29 19.55
CA GLN A 71 31.36 -4.50 19.56
C GLN A 71 31.95 -4.24 18.17
N PHE A 72 32.94 -3.35 18.14
CA PHE A 72 33.59 -2.92 16.92
C PHE A 72 34.62 -3.98 16.49
N GLY A 73 34.44 -4.58 15.33
CA GLY A 73 35.42 -5.49 14.73
C GLY A 73 34.78 -6.64 13.97
N PRO A 74 35.54 -7.30 13.07
CA PRO A 74 35.10 -8.55 12.48
C PRO A 74 34.96 -9.62 13.56
N GLU A 75 33.91 -10.43 13.46
CA GLU A 75 33.66 -11.55 14.36
C GLU A 75 33.54 -12.84 13.56
N GLU A 76 34.24 -13.89 14.00
CA GLU A 76 34.16 -15.22 13.39
C GLU A 76 32.88 -15.92 13.86
N GLN A 77 32.10 -16.39 12.89
CA GLN A 77 30.83 -17.11 13.07
C GLN A 77 30.95 -18.40 12.24
N GLY A 78 31.67 -19.38 12.80
CA GLY A 78 32.00 -20.61 12.09
C GLY A 78 32.85 -20.36 10.83
N PRO A 79 32.39 -20.78 9.62
CA PRO A 79 33.10 -20.52 8.37
C PRO A 79 32.97 -19.07 7.88
N TYR A 80 32.12 -18.26 8.53
CA TYR A 80 31.84 -16.88 8.13
C TYR A 80 32.57 -15.86 9.01
N VAL A 81 32.89 -14.71 8.41
CA VAL A 81 33.31 -13.51 9.11
C VAL A 81 32.20 -12.47 9.00
N ARG A 82 31.67 -12.03 10.14
CA ARG A 82 30.65 -11.01 10.25
C ARG A 82 31.28 -9.63 10.43
N TYR A 83 30.86 -8.66 9.62
CA TYR A 83 31.21 -7.26 9.75
C TYR A 83 29.95 -6.44 10.06
N VAL A 84 29.89 -5.87 11.25
CA VAL A 84 28.80 -4.96 11.64
C VAL A 84 29.14 -3.55 11.18
N HIS A 85 28.20 -2.89 10.50
CA HIS A 85 28.37 -1.52 10.02
C HIS A 85 28.22 -0.51 11.15
N ALA A 86 28.59 0.74 10.89
CA ALA A 86 28.59 1.81 11.89
C ALA A 86 27.20 2.14 12.47
N ASP A 87 26.12 1.74 11.81
CA ASP A 87 24.74 1.90 12.28
C ASP A 87 24.27 0.77 13.20
N GLY A 88 25.03 -0.32 13.34
CA GLY A 88 24.67 -1.46 14.20
C GLY A 88 23.61 -2.39 13.61
N VAL A 89 22.96 -2.01 12.51
CA VAL A 89 21.84 -2.76 11.90
C VAL A 89 22.33 -3.53 10.67
N ARG A 90 23.11 -2.87 9.80
CA ARG A 90 23.64 -3.52 8.61
C ARG A 90 24.78 -4.45 8.97
N MET A 91 24.77 -5.64 8.37
CA MET A 91 25.83 -6.63 8.53
C MET A 91 26.26 -7.15 7.17
N THR A 92 27.55 -7.45 7.04
CA THR A 92 28.12 -8.08 5.85
C THR A 92 28.78 -9.38 6.28
N PHE A 93 28.48 -10.47 5.58
CA PHE A 93 29.00 -11.79 5.88
C PHE A 93 29.95 -12.23 4.76
N VAL A 94 31.13 -12.69 5.16
CA VAL A 94 32.21 -13.08 4.24
C VAL A 94 32.61 -14.52 4.48
N ARG A 95 32.76 -15.29 3.40
CA ARG A 95 33.36 -16.63 3.39
C ARG A 95 34.45 -16.67 2.33
N ASP A 96 35.61 -17.24 2.65
CA ASP A 96 36.72 -17.39 1.69
C ASP A 96 37.10 -16.10 0.92
N ARG A 97 36.97 -14.94 1.58
CA ARG A 97 37.18 -13.58 1.03
C ARG A 97 36.13 -13.08 0.03
N ALA A 98 35.00 -13.78 -0.13
CA ALA A 98 33.85 -13.31 -0.88
C ALA A 98 32.75 -12.84 0.08
N VAL A 99 32.10 -11.72 -0.23
CA VAL A 99 30.85 -11.34 0.45
C VAL A 99 29.76 -12.26 -0.08
N VAL A 100 29.14 -13.04 0.81
CA VAL A 100 28.13 -14.04 0.44
C VAL A 100 26.71 -13.53 0.67
N ALA A 101 26.53 -12.80 1.76
CA ALA A 101 25.23 -12.26 2.16
C ALA A 101 25.39 -10.93 2.88
N GLU A 102 24.33 -10.13 2.84
CA GLU A 102 24.21 -8.91 3.60
C GLU A 102 22.88 -8.87 4.35
N LEU A 103 22.91 -8.27 5.53
CA LEU A 103 21.72 -7.94 6.30
C LEU A 103 21.37 -6.48 6.07
N ARG A 104 20.10 -6.22 5.75
CA ARG A 104 19.50 -4.89 5.56
C ARG A 104 18.20 -4.80 6.35
N SER A 105 17.78 -3.58 6.72
CA SER A 105 16.43 -3.40 7.26
C SER A 105 15.39 -3.60 6.16
N ALA A 106 14.17 -3.98 6.55
CA ALA A 106 13.06 -4.13 5.61
C ALA A 106 12.80 -2.82 4.83
N ASP A 107 12.70 -1.69 5.54
CA ASP A 107 12.53 -0.36 4.93
C ASP A 107 13.62 0.01 3.92
N GLU A 108 14.88 -0.35 4.21
CA GLU A 108 15.98 -0.06 3.31
C GLU A 108 15.90 -0.93 2.05
N LEU A 109 15.53 -2.20 2.20
CA LEU A 109 15.34 -3.08 1.06
C LEU A 109 14.18 -2.59 0.18
N ASP A 110 13.02 -2.31 0.77
CA ASP A 110 11.83 -1.85 0.05
C ASP A 110 12.13 -0.55 -0.73
N TRP A 111 12.88 0.36 -0.10
CA TRP A 111 13.39 1.56 -0.77
C TRP A 111 14.34 1.23 -1.92
N ILE A 112 15.33 0.35 -1.74
CA ILE A 112 16.27 -0.03 -2.79
C ILE A 112 15.53 -0.68 -3.97
N GLU A 113 14.54 -1.53 -3.71
CA GLU A 113 13.77 -2.23 -4.74
C GLU A 113 12.91 -1.28 -5.56
N ASP A 114 12.20 -0.36 -4.91
CA ASP A 114 11.45 0.70 -5.59
C ASP A 114 12.37 1.52 -6.51
N ARG A 115 13.53 1.92 -5.98
CA ARG A 115 14.52 2.70 -6.72
C ARG A 115 15.15 1.91 -7.87
N ALA A 116 15.41 0.63 -7.67
CA ALA A 116 15.91 -0.28 -8.69
C ALA A 116 14.88 -0.47 -9.81
N ARG A 117 13.59 -0.59 -9.47
CA ARG A 117 12.49 -0.63 -10.43
C ARG A 117 12.45 0.64 -11.28
N MET A 118 12.46 1.83 -10.65
CA MET A 118 12.52 3.11 -11.37
C MET A 118 13.77 3.21 -12.27
N GLY A 119 14.93 2.83 -11.76
CA GLY A 119 16.19 2.85 -12.50
C GLY A 119 16.18 1.90 -13.71
N ARG A 120 15.62 0.70 -13.57
CA ARG A 120 15.45 -0.23 -14.70
C ARG A 120 14.55 0.36 -15.76
N GLN A 121 13.39 0.92 -15.37
CA GLN A 121 12.45 1.55 -16.30
C GLN A 121 13.08 2.69 -17.10
N PHE A 122 13.90 3.53 -16.47
CA PHE A 122 14.55 4.66 -17.14
C PHE A 122 15.52 4.24 -18.27
N TYR A 123 16.14 3.06 -18.15
CA TYR A 123 17.10 2.53 -19.13
C TYR A 123 16.52 1.45 -20.05
N MET A 124 15.24 1.09 -19.86
CA MET A 124 14.54 0.24 -20.83
C MET A 124 14.25 1.04 -22.11
N PRO A 125 14.49 0.46 -23.30
CA PRO A 125 13.92 1.00 -24.53
C PRO A 125 12.40 1.19 -24.35
N PRO A 126 11.78 2.27 -24.85
CA PRO A 126 10.38 2.59 -24.59
C PRO A 126 9.40 1.42 -24.83
N LYS A 127 9.70 0.58 -25.83
CA LYS A 127 8.92 -0.62 -26.15
C LYS A 127 9.01 -1.73 -25.08
N GLN A 128 10.17 -1.88 -24.44
CA GLN A 128 10.37 -2.83 -23.34
C GLN A 128 9.80 -2.31 -22.02
N ALA A 129 9.95 -1.02 -21.73
CA ALA A 129 9.29 -0.39 -20.59
C ALA A 129 7.77 -0.55 -20.67
N ALA A 130 7.18 -0.22 -21.83
CA ALA A 130 5.75 -0.42 -22.08
C ALA A 130 5.33 -1.89 -21.99
N ALA A 131 6.17 -2.84 -22.43
CA ALA A 131 5.89 -4.27 -22.33
C ALA A 131 5.99 -4.80 -20.88
N PHE A 132 6.89 -4.24 -20.07
CA PHE A 132 7.02 -4.57 -18.65
C PHE A 132 5.87 -3.99 -17.84
N GLU A 133 5.48 -2.73 -18.08
CA GLU A 133 4.27 -2.14 -17.52
C GLU A 133 3.03 -2.93 -17.95
N ALA A 134 2.92 -3.31 -19.22
CA ALA A 134 1.84 -4.17 -19.70
C ALA A 134 1.87 -5.57 -19.04
N PHE A 135 3.03 -6.08 -18.62
CA PHE A 135 3.14 -7.34 -17.90
C PHE A 135 2.69 -7.20 -16.44
N LEU A 136 3.13 -6.16 -15.73
CA LEU A 136 2.70 -5.87 -14.36
C LEU A 136 1.19 -5.60 -14.31
N ALA A 137 0.68 -4.83 -15.26
CA ALA A 137 -0.73 -4.51 -15.36
C ALA A 137 -1.64 -5.65 -15.87
N ARG A 138 -1.04 -6.71 -16.42
CA ARG A 138 -1.74 -7.96 -16.74
C ARG A 138 -1.91 -8.87 -15.53
N GLN A 139 -1.24 -8.57 -14.42
CA GLN A 139 -1.56 -9.26 -13.18
C GLN A 139 -2.98 -8.84 -12.79
N PRO A 140 -3.93 -9.79 -12.67
CA PRO A 140 -5.25 -9.46 -12.16
C PRO A 140 -5.07 -8.88 -10.75
N PRO A 141 -5.92 -7.91 -10.34
CA PRO A 141 -5.90 -7.44 -8.97
C PRO A 141 -6.05 -8.63 -8.02
N VAL A 142 -5.34 -8.60 -6.89
CA VAL A 142 -5.52 -9.60 -5.84
C VAL A 142 -6.86 -9.30 -5.15
N GLY A 143 -7.83 -10.20 -5.32
CA GLY A 143 -9.21 -10.02 -4.82
C GLY A 143 -10.17 -9.43 -5.87
N ASP A 144 -11.33 -8.94 -5.44
CA ASP A 144 -12.42 -8.51 -6.34
C ASP A 144 -12.20 -7.12 -6.99
N GLY A 145 -11.10 -6.43 -6.66
CA GLY A 145 -10.90 -5.02 -7.02
C GLY A 145 -11.91 -4.09 -6.34
N ILE A 146 -12.04 -2.88 -6.86
CA ILE A 146 -12.96 -1.83 -6.40
C ILE A 146 -13.94 -1.35 -7.50
N ALA A 147 -13.65 -1.57 -8.78
CA ALA A 147 -14.42 -1.10 -9.94
C ALA A 147 -15.87 -1.63 -9.93
N TRP A 148 -16.11 -2.79 -9.32
CA TRP A 148 -17.45 -3.35 -9.18
C TRP A 148 -18.43 -2.44 -8.44
N ILE A 149 -17.95 -1.50 -7.60
CA ILE A 149 -18.82 -0.57 -6.87
C ILE A 149 -19.39 0.53 -7.77
N ALA A 150 -18.75 0.85 -8.90
CA ALA A 150 -19.08 2.00 -9.73
C ALA A 150 -20.56 2.02 -10.13
N GLY A 151 -21.10 0.85 -10.51
CA GLY A 151 -22.52 0.72 -10.89
C GLY A 151 -23.52 0.99 -9.76
N GLY A 152 -23.12 0.79 -8.50
CA GLY A 152 -23.96 1.05 -7.31
C GLY A 152 -23.72 2.40 -6.66
N TRP A 153 -22.66 3.12 -7.05
CA TRP A 153 -22.21 4.31 -6.35
C TRP A 153 -23.10 5.54 -6.59
N SER A 154 -23.81 5.57 -7.71
CA SER A 154 -24.90 6.52 -7.98
C SER A 154 -26.09 6.37 -7.03
N GLU A 155 -26.29 5.15 -6.52
CA GLU A 155 -27.25 4.83 -5.45
C GLU A 155 -26.61 4.89 -4.06
N GLN A 156 -25.41 5.44 -3.94
CA GLN A 156 -24.66 5.56 -2.69
C GLN A 156 -24.25 4.22 -2.08
N ARG A 157 -24.05 3.18 -2.89
CA ARG A 157 -23.69 1.82 -2.43
C ARG A 157 -22.30 1.40 -2.88
N PRO A 158 -21.59 0.57 -2.09
CA PRO A 158 -21.98 0.09 -0.76
C PRO A 158 -21.85 1.15 0.34
N PHE A 159 -21.00 2.16 0.12
CA PHE A 159 -20.74 3.28 1.02
C PHE A 159 -20.55 4.56 0.20
N THR A 160 -20.84 5.73 0.77
CA THR A 160 -20.59 7.01 0.07
C THR A 160 -19.17 7.49 0.24
N VAL A 161 -18.42 6.95 1.20
CA VAL A 161 -17.00 7.23 1.38
C VAL A 161 -16.28 5.90 1.54
N ILE A 162 -15.20 5.73 0.78
CA ILE A 162 -14.28 4.61 0.89
C ILE A 162 -12.88 5.18 1.01
N GLU A 163 -12.14 4.78 2.04
CA GLU A 163 -10.78 5.24 2.28
C GLU A 163 -9.84 4.04 2.35
N PHE A 164 -8.62 4.20 1.84
CA PHE A 164 -7.53 3.26 1.98
C PHE A 164 -6.38 3.97 2.68
N ILE A 165 -5.91 3.42 3.79
CA ILE A 165 -4.88 3.99 4.66
C ILE A 165 -3.75 2.98 4.77
N LYS A 166 -2.52 3.41 4.47
CA LYS A 166 -1.36 2.52 4.47
C LYS A 166 -0.69 2.47 5.84
N GLY A 167 -0.22 1.29 6.24
CA GLY A 167 0.69 1.13 7.38
C GLY A 167 0.05 1.17 8.78
N MET A 168 -1.27 1.06 8.88
CA MET A 168 -1.98 0.95 10.17
C MET A 168 -2.94 -0.24 10.15
N ALA A 169 -3.13 -0.91 11.29
CA ALA A 169 -4.08 -2.02 11.38
C ALA A 169 -5.55 -1.53 11.33
N PRO A 170 -6.49 -2.31 10.76
CA PRO A 170 -7.87 -1.86 10.56
C PRO A 170 -8.57 -1.42 11.85
N GLU A 171 -8.35 -2.14 12.94
CA GLU A 171 -8.93 -1.87 14.26
C GLU A 171 -8.40 -0.56 14.85
N GLU A 172 -7.10 -0.29 14.71
CA GLU A 172 -6.46 0.93 15.19
C GLU A 172 -7.00 2.16 14.46
N VAL A 173 -7.10 2.04 13.13
CA VAL A 173 -7.70 3.08 12.28
C VAL A 173 -9.17 3.30 12.67
N ALA A 174 -9.96 2.23 12.82
CA ALA A 174 -11.36 2.36 13.22
C ALA A 174 -11.52 3.11 14.55
N VAL A 175 -10.72 2.77 15.57
CA VAL A 175 -10.72 3.48 16.86
C VAL A 175 -10.28 4.93 16.70
N ALA A 176 -9.26 5.21 15.89
CA ALA A 176 -8.82 6.58 15.62
C ALA A 176 -9.89 7.42 14.90
N TYR A 177 -10.73 6.79 14.07
CA TYR A 177 -11.94 7.40 13.51
C TYR A 177 -13.09 7.55 14.53
N GLY A 178 -12.94 7.06 15.76
CA GLY A 178 -13.93 7.18 16.83
C GLY A 178 -14.94 6.03 16.91
N ALA A 179 -14.62 4.88 16.31
CA ALA A 179 -15.39 3.65 16.50
C ALA A 179 -15.36 3.16 17.95
N ASP A 180 -16.46 2.58 18.41
CA ASP A 180 -16.57 1.96 19.72
C ASP A 180 -15.66 0.72 19.82
N PRO A 181 -14.63 0.72 20.68
CA PRO A 181 -13.73 -0.42 20.85
C PRO A 181 -14.47 -1.70 21.26
N GLN A 182 -15.62 -1.59 21.92
CA GLN A 182 -16.42 -2.74 22.31
C GLN A 182 -17.04 -3.43 21.10
N ASP A 183 -17.55 -2.68 20.11
CA ASP A 183 -18.09 -3.27 18.87
C ASP A 183 -16.99 -4.01 18.08
N ILE A 184 -15.77 -3.49 18.11
CA ILE A 184 -14.58 -4.12 17.50
C ILE A 184 -14.23 -5.42 18.24
N ALA A 185 -14.16 -5.37 19.57
CA ALA A 185 -13.84 -6.53 20.41
C ALA A 185 -14.91 -7.65 20.30
N ASP A 186 -16.19 -7.25 20.20
CA ASP A 186 -17.32 -8.16 20.04
C ASP A 186 -17.44 -8.69 18.60
N GLY A 187 -16.70 -8.12 17.65
CA GLY A 187 -16.68 -8.54 16.26
C GLY A 187 -17.98 -8.25 15.51
N LEU A 188 -18.61 -7.10 15.79
CA LEU A 188 -19.88 -6.67 15.18
C LEU A 188 -19.80 -6.74 13.64
N ARG A 189 -20.81 -7.35 13.03
CA ARG A 189 -20.91 -7.54 11.57
C ARG A 189 -21.97 -6.62 10.96
N LEU A 190 -21.72 -6.18 9.73
CA LEU A 190 -22.58 -5.23 9.04
C LEU A 190 -24.02 -5.76 8.83
N HIS A 191 -24.21 -7.06 8.60
CA HIS A 191 -25.55 -7.64 8.48
C HIS A 191 -26.36 -7.48 9.78
N GLN A 192 -25.72 -7.58 10.95
CA GLN A 192 -26.38 -7.42 12.25
C GLN A 192 -26.92 -6.01 12.42
N VAL A 193 -26.15 -5.00 11.97
CA VAL A 193 -26.58 -3.61 11.96
C VAL A 193 -27.71 -3.40 10.95
N ARG A 194 -27.62 -3.95 9.73
CA ARG A 194 -28.69 -3.87 8.71
C ARG A 194 -30.00 -4.46 9.21
N GLU A 195 -29.95 -5.63 9.86
CA GLU A 195 -31.11 -6.28 10.44
C GLU A 195 -31.73 -5.47 11.59
N GLN A 196 -30.89 -4.91 12.46
CA GLN A 196 -31.35 -4.02 13.53
C GLN A 196 -32.01 -2.77 12.96
N ASP A 197 -31.36 -2.12 12.00
CA ASP A 197 -31.83 -0.88 11.37
C ASP A 197 -33.18 -1.07 10.68
N ALA A 198 -33.35 -2.19 9.96
CA ALA A 198 -34.61 -2.55 9.32
C ALA A 198 -35.73 -2.84 10.34
N ARG A 199 -35.41 -3.51 11.45
CA ARG A 199 -36.36 -3.85 12.51
C ARG A 199 -36.82 -2.61 13.28
N ASP A 200 -35.87 -1.77 13.67
CA ASP A 200 -36.09 -0.63 14.56
C ASP A 200 -36.45 0.65 13.79
N ARG A 201 -36.32 0.62 12.44
CA ARG A 201 -36.54 1.77 11.53
C ARG A 201 -35.71 2.98 11.92
N THR A 202 -34.44 2.74 12.21
CA THR A 202 -33.45 3.75 12.56
C THR A 202 -32.67 4.21 11.31
N ASN A 203 -31.59 4.97 11.52
CA ASN A 203 -30.57 5.26 10.50
C ASN A 203 -29.18 4.77 10.97
N LEU A 204 -29.13 3.71 11.78
CA LEU A 204 -27.89 3.18 12.37
C LEU A 204 -26.87 2.80 11.30
N LEU A 205 -27.33 2.30 10.15
CA LEU A 205 -26.45 1.96 9.03
C LEU A 205 -25.68 3.18 8.49
N PHE A 206 -26.28 4.37 8.57
CA PHE A 206 -25.65 5.62 8.13
C PHE A 206 -24.51 6.05 9.06
N ASP A 207 -24.65 5.71 10.35
CA ASP A 207 -23.66 5.93 11.42
C ASP A 207 -22.86 4.64 11.70
N THR A 208 -22.49 3.90 10.66
CA THR A 208 -21.68 2.67 10.77
C THR A 208 -20.40 2.78 9.95
N LEU A 209 -19.27 2.43 10.56
CA LEU A 209 -17.96 2.34 9.91
C LEU A 209 -17.66 0.86 9.66
N ALA A 210 -17.65 0.45 8.40
CA ALA A 210 -17.12 -0.86 8.00
C ALA A 210 -15.61 -0.75 7.74
N PHE A 211 -14.86 -1.79 8.04
CA PHE A 211 -13.41 -1.77 7.90
C PHE A 211 -12.79 -3.15 7.70
N GLY A 212 -11.60 -3.19 7.10
CA GLY A 212 -10.84 -4.42 6.90
C GLY A 212 -9.49 -4.18 6.24
N THR A 213 -8.84 -5.26 5.81
CA THR A 213 -7.54 -5.23 5.13
C THR A 213 -7.72 -5.50 3.64
N ALA A 214 -6.94 -4.83 2.81
CA ALA A 214 -6.84 -5.00 1.37
C ALA A 214 -5.36 -4.93 0.95
N GLY A 215 -4.67 -6.07 0.94
CA GLY A 215 -3.22 -6.10 0.73
C GLY A 215 -2.49 -5.35 1.86
N GLU A 216 -1.67 -4.36 1.49
CA GLU A 216 -0.96 -3.47 2.43
C GLU A 216 -1.84 -2.34 2.99
N TRP A 217 -3.09 -2.22 2.51
CA TRP A 217 -3.99 -1.15 2.89
C TRP A 217 -4.98 -1.61 3.96
N THR A 218 -5.26 -0.72 4.91
CA THR A 218 -6.51 -0.75 5.66
C THR A 218 -7.57 -0.02 4.85
N TRP A 219 -8.74 -0.62 4.66
CA TRP A 219 -9.87 0.05 4.02
C TRP A 219 -10.96 0.39 5.04
N LEU A 220 -11.63 1.53 4.81
CA LEU A 220 -12.80 1.98 5.55
C LEU A 220 -13.95 2.25 4.58
N GLY A 221 -15.17 1.95 4.99
CA GLY A 221 -16.40 2.27 4.25
C GLY A 221 -17.44 2.89 5.17
N HIS A 222 -17.93 4.09 4.86
CA HIS A 222 -18.91 4.80 5.69
C HIS A 222 -19.79 5.77 4.89
N HIS A 223 -20.85 6.29 5.54
CA HIS A 223 -21.77 7.26 4.92
C HIS A 223 -21.62 8.70 5.44
N ALA A 224 -21.67 8.87 6.77
CA ALA A 224 -21.48 10.16 7.41
C ALA A 224 -20.64 10.00 8.67
N TRP A 225 -19.40 9.56 8.50
CA TRP A 225 -18.46 9.43 9.60
C TRP A 225 -17.50 10.62 9.64
N PRO A 226 -17.57 11.50 10.66
CA PRO A 226 -16.72 12.67 10.68
C PRO A 226 -15.46 12.39 11.48
N ARG A 227 -14.32 12.30 10.79
CA ARG A 227 -13.03 12.96 11.11
C ARG A 227 -11.91 12.38 10.24
N PRO A 228 -11.15 13.21 9.51
CA PRO A 228 -9.84 12.76 9.04
C PRO A 228 -8.95 12.47 10.26
N LEU A 229 -8.04 11.51 10.10
CA LEU A 229 -7.03 11.21 11.11
C LEU A 229 -6.19 12.46 11.41
N ASP A 230 -5.85 12.65 12.69
CA ASP A 230 -4.92 13.68 13.15
C ASP A 230 -3.87 13.00 14.05
N PRO A 231 -2.60 12.89 13.63
CA PRO A 231 -2.04 13.43 12.39
C PRO A 231 -2.51 12.70 11.12
N GLU A 232 -2.45 13.39 9.97
CA GLU A 232 -2.74 12.80 8.66
C GLU A 232 -1.80 11.61 8.40
N PRO A 233 -2.31 10.48 7.87
CA PRO A 233 -1.49 9.32 7.58
C PRO A 233 -0.46 9.62 6.49
N ALA A 234 0.65 8.87 6.52
CA ALA A 234 1.70 9.01 5.52
C ALA A 234 1.17 8.76 4.09
N GLU A 235 0.27 7.80 3.91
CA GLU A 235 -0.36 7.54 2.62
C GLU A 235 -1.84 7.20 2.77
N ARG A 236 -2.69 7.91 2.03
CA ARG A 236 -4.15 7.74 2.04
C ARG A 236 -4.76 7.98 0.68
N ILE A 237 -5.70 7.13 0.30
CA ILE A 237 -6.58 7.31 -0.86
C ILE A 237 -8.00 7.45 -0.34
N ALA A 238 -8.73 8.47 -0.78
CA ALA A 238 -10.15 8.64 -0.42
C ALA A 238 -11.00 8.80 -1.68
N LEU A 239 -12.06 7.99 -1.74
CA LEU A 239 -13.09 7.97 -2.76
C LEU A 239 -14.40 8.42 -2.11
N SER A 240 -15.08 9.41 -2.68
CA SER A 240 -16.40 9.82 -2.17
C SER A 240 -17.46 10.00 -3.24
N ALA A 241 -18.73 9.79 -2.87
CA ALA A 241 -19.90 9.92 -3.72
C ALA A 241 -20.96 10.80 -3.04
N THR A 242 -21.23 11.97 -3.62
CA THR A 242 -22.23 12.92 -3.11
C THR A 242 -23.44 13.00 -4.06
N THR A 243 -24.58 12.43 -3.65
CA THR A 243 -25.82 12.39 -4.46
C THR A 243 -26.37 13.76 -4.80
N ALA A 244 -26.31 14.72 -3.88
CA ALA A 244 -26.90 16.05 -4.08
C ALA A 244 -26.36 16.78 -5.33
N LYS A 245 -25.19 16.38 -5.84
CA LYS A 245 -24.55 16.97 -7.00
C LYS A 245 -24.08 15.96 -8.06
N ALA A 246 -24.30 14.66 -7.86
CA ALA A 246 -23.66 13.59 -8.63
C ALA A 246 -22.13 13.78 -8.74
N ILE A 247 -21.52 14.29 -7.67
CA ILE A 247 -20.08 14.53 -7.61
C ILE A 247 -19.44 13.30 -6.98
N TYR A 248 -18.59 12.66 -7.77
CA TYR A 248 -17.73 11.59 -7.32
C TYR A 248 -16.32 12.12 -7.25
N THR A 249 -15.61 11.81 -6.18
CA THR A 249 -14.31 12.40 -5.93
C THR A 249 -13.24 11.39 -5.67
N PHE A 250 -12.02 11.74 -6.06
CA PHE A 250 -10.79 11.06 -5.68
C PHE A 250 -9.83 12.04 -4.99
N SER A 251 -9.16 11.57 -3.95
CA SER A 251 -8.07 12.27 -3.26
C SER A 251 -6.96 11.28 -2.93
N TYR A 252 -5.71 11.73 -3.08
CA TYR A 252 -4.52 10.95 -2.76
C TYR A 252 -3.53 11.80 -1.98
N ILE A 253 -3.09 11.28 -0.86
CA ILE A 253 -2.04 11.83 0.00
C ILE A 253 -0.90 10.84 0.03
N LYS A 254 0.32 11.35 -0.14
CA LYS A 254 1.57 10.59 -0.09
C LYS A 254 2.61 11.40 0.65
N ASP A 255 3.31 10.77 1.59
CA ASP A 255 4.26 11.39 2.51
C ASP A 255 3.66 12.60 3.27
N GLY A 256 2.35 12.55 3.55
CA GLY A 256 1.58 13.65 4.15
C GLY A 256 1.30 14.83 3.22
N GLU A 257 1.69 14.74 1.94
CA GLU A 257 1.45 15.77 0.93
C GLU A 257 0.28 15.38 0.02
N TYR A 258 -0.63 16.33 -0.21
CA TYR A 258 -1.75 16.17 -1.13
C TYR A 258 -1.28 16.16 -2.59
N GLN A 259 -1.57 15.08 -3.32
CA GLN A 259 -1.01 14.82 -4.65
C GLN A 259 -1.92 15.28 -5.80
N ASN A 260 -3.22 15.46 -5.55
CA ASN A 260 -4.12 15.81 -6.65
C ASN A 260 -3.74 17.19 -7.21
N PRO A 261 -3.69 17.33 -8.55
CA PRO A 261 -3.43 18.63 -9.16
C PRO A 261 -4.57 19.59 -8.81
N ALA A 262 -4.26 20.88 -8.72
CA ALA A 262 -5.29 21.90 -8.82
C ALA A 262 -6.02 21.71 -10.16
N PRO A 263 -7.37 21.68 -10.21
CA PRO A 263 -8.10 21.66 -11.47
C PRO A 263 -7.62 22.80 -12.38
N LEU A 264 -7.48 22.53 -13.68
CA LEU A 264 -7.08 23.50 -14.71
C LEU A 264 -8.18 24.52 -15.03
N ASP A 265 -8.99 24.91 -14.05
CA ASP A 265 -10.01 25.94 -14.21
C ASP A 265 -9.59 27.20 -13.45
N ASP A 266 -9.68 28.36 -14.10
CA ASP A 266 -9.27 29.68 -13.61
C ASP A 266 -10.15 30.11 -12.40
N GLY A 267 -9.88 29.54 -11.23
CA GLY A 267 -10.60 29.84 -10.00
C GLY A 267 -10.59 28.76 -8.92
N ALA A 268 -10.05 27.57 -9.19
CA ALA A 268 -9.87 26.53 -8.17
C ALA A 268 -8.65 26.84 -7.27
N GLU A 269 -8.77 26.62 -5.97
CA GLU A 269 -7.65 26.82 -5.03
C GLU A 269 -6.82 25.53 -4.88
N PRO A 270 -5.51 25.63 -4.57
CA PRO A 270 -4.70 24.47 -4.23
C PRO A 270 -5.34 23.66 -3.09
N GLY A 271 -5.56 22.36 -3.30
CA GLY A 271 -6.25 21.49 -2.34
C GLY A 271 -7.66 21.07 -2.77
N ASP A 272 -8.14 21.50 -3.93
CA ASP A 272 -9.42 21.04 -4.47
C ASP A 272 -9.39 19.56 -4.89
N ILE A 273 -10.55 18.93 -4.74
CA ILE A 273 -10.78 17.50 -4.94
C ILE A 273 -10.95 17.19 -6.44
N TYR A 274 -10.39 16.07 -6.95
CA TYR A 274 -10.60 15.68 -8.35
C TYR A 274 -11.98 15.05 -8.53
N GLU A 275 -12.82 15.66 -9.36
CA GLU A 275 -14.12 15.09 -9.71
C GLU A 275 -13.96 14.01 -10.80
N LEU A 276 -14.32 12.76 -10.46
CA LEU A 276 -14.19 11.61 -11.35
C LEU A 276 -15.09 11.70 -12.59
N ILE A 277 -16.16 12.50 -12.53
CA ILE A 277 -17.05 12.75 -13.67
C ILE A 277 -16.36 13.46 -14.83
N TRP A 278 -15.17 14.02 -14.63
CA TRP A 278 -14.39 14.67 -15.69
C TRP A 278 -13.54 13.72 -16.50
N TYR A 279 -13.43 12.45 -16.11
CA TYR A 279 -12.68 11.48 -16.89
C TYR A 279 -13.52 10.94 -18.06
N GLU A 280 -13.04 11.20 -19.28
CA GLU A 280 -13.58 10.65 -20.52
C GLU A 280 -12.67 9.54 -21.05
N PRO A 281 -13.18 8.31 -21.28
CA PRO A 281 -12.38 7.22 -21.84
C PRO A 281 -11.78 7.60 -23.20
N GLY A 282 -10.48 7.37 -23.36
CA GLY A 282 -9.73 7.83 -24.52
C GLY A 282 -8.82 9.03 -24.25
N GLU A 283 -9.12 9.81 -23.21
CA GLU A 283 -8.36 10.99 -22.82
C GLU A 283 -7.45 10.71 -21.61
N LEU A 284 -6.37 11.49 -21.47
CA LEU A 284 -5.50 11.40 -20.30
C LEU A 284 -6.10 12.26 -19.18
N PRO A 285 -6.52 11.68 -18.03
CA PRO A 285 -7.12 12.45 -16.94
C PRO A 285 -6.14 13.43 -16.29
N PHE A 286 -4.83 13.17 -16.39
CA PHE A 286 -3.80 14.01 -15.79
C PHE A 286 -2.74 14.42 -16.81
N SER A 287 -2.16 15.61 -16.63
CA SER A 287 -0.93 15.98 -17.33
C SER A 287 0.19 14.99 -16.96
N GLN A 288 1.05 14.64 -17.93
CA GLN A 288 2.17 13.71 -17.72
C GLN A 288 3.16 14.19 -16.65
N GLU A 289 3.27 15.51 -16.48
CA GLU A 289 4.19 16.14 -15.51
C GLU A 289 3.55 16.39 -14.13
N ALA A 290 2.23 16.16 -13.99
CA ALA A 290 1.54 16.33 -12.71
C ALA A 290 1.86 15.16 -11.77
N PRO A 291 1.74 15.33 -10.43
CA PRO A 291 2.01 14.25 -9.48
C PRO A 291 1.18 13.00 -9.71
N LEU A 292 -0.05 13.13 -10.23
CA LEU A 292 -0.92 12.00 -10.61
C LEU A 292 -0.73 11.50 -12.06
N GLY A 293 0.20 12.08 -12.84
CA GLY A 293 0.46 11.68 -14.22
C GLY A 293 0.85 10.21 -14.39
N PHE A 294 1.37 9.58 -13.33
CA PHE A 294 1.67 8.15 -13.32
C PHE A 294 0.44 7.23 -13.39
N LEU A 295 -0.77 7.73 -13.07
CA LEU A 295 -2.00 6.94 -13.13
C LEU A 295 -2.49 6.70 -14.57
N ASN A 296 -2.15 7.61 -15.49
CA ASN A 296 -2.55 7.55 -16.89
C ASN A 296 -2.33 6.18 -17.58
N PRO A 297 -1.14 5.56 -17.52
CA PRO A 297 -0.92 4.24 -18.14
C PRO A 297 -1.83 3.15 -17.57
N TYR A 298 -2.10 3.16 -16.25
CA TYR A 298 -2.98 2.17 -15.61
C TYR A 298 -4.44 2.34 -16.00
N ILE A 299 -4.90 3.58 -16.06
CA ILE A 299 -6.26 3.93 -16.53
C ILE A 299 -6.42 3.54 -18.00
N ARG A 300 -5.44 3.86 -18.85
CA ARG A 300 -5.46 3.48 -20.26
C ARG A 300 -5.50 1.96 -20.46
N GLN A 301 -4.76 1.21 -19.65
CA GLN A 301 -4.81 -0.24 -19.69
C GLN A 301 -6.16 -0.80 -19.24
N ALA A 302 -6.81 -0.17 -18.26
CA ALA A 302 -8.15 -0.54 -17.85
C ALA A 302 -9.15 -0.40 -19.02
N GLU A 303 -9.05 0.65 -19.82
CA GLU A 303 -9.88 0.81 -21.04
C GLU A 303 -9.67 -0.33 -22.04
N GLU A 304 -8.43 -0.76 -22.22
CA GLU A 304 -8.07 -1.71 -23.27
C GLU A 304 -8.28 -3.18 -22.86
N HIS A 305 -8.27 -3.47 -21.56
CA HIS A 305 -8.17 -4.84 -21.04
C HIS A 305 -9.26 -5.20 -20.02
N THR A 306 -10.33 -4.42 -19.91
CA THR A 306 -11.50 -4.77 -19.11
C THR A 306 -12.77 -4.66 -19.93
N ASP A 307 -13.83 -5.30 -19.46
CA ASP A 307 -15.17 -5.16 -20.04
C ASP A 307 -15.90 -3.90 -19.53
N TRP A 308 -15.25 -3.07 -18.72
CA TRP A 308 -15.83 -1.82 -18.22
C TRP A 308 -15.90 -0.78 -19.33
N THR A 309 -17.04 -0.11 -19.42
CA THR A 309 -17.29 0.94 -20.41
C THR A 309 -17.62 2.29 -19.78
N ASP A 310 -17.98 2.28 -18.50
CA ASP A 310 -18.26 3.49 -17.72
C ASP A 310 -16.95 4.13 -17.23
N GLY A 311 -16.87 5.46 -17.31
CA GLY A 311 -15.68 6.23 -16.94
C GLY A 311 -15.26 6.01 -15.48
N ILE A 312 -16.22 5.95 -14.55
CA ILE A 312 -15.92 5.76 -13.12
C ILE A 312 -15.38 4.35 -12.90
N ALA A 313 -16.02 3.33 -13.49
CA ALA A 313 -15.55 1.95 -13.42
C ALA A 313 -14.14 1.78 -13.99
N LEU A 314 -13.85 2.43 -15.12
CA LEU A 314 -12.54 2.44 -15.76
C LEU A 314 -11.48 3.14 -14.91
N PHE A 315 -11.82 4.29 -14.31
CA PHE A 315 -10.92 5.00 -13.41
C PHE A 315 -10.59 4.15 -12.18
N PHE A 316 -11.59 3.53 -11.56
CA PHE A 316 -11.40 2.60 -10.44
C PHE A 316 -10.55 1.40 -10.81
N ALA A 317 -10.77 0.82 -11.98
CA ALA A 317 -9.94 -0.25 -12.51
C ALA A 317 -8.48 0.19 -12.74
N GLY A 318 -8.25 1.46 -13.08
CA GLY A 318 -6.91 2.06 -13.10
C GLY A 318 -6.29 2.15 -11.70
N LEU A 319 -7.05 2.60 -10.69
CA LEU A 319 -6.58 2.67 -9.30
C LEU A 319 -6.25 1.30 -8.72
N GLU A 320 -7.07 0.27 -8.99
CA GLU A 320 -6.80 -1.13 -8.61
C GLU A 320 -5.41 -1.57 -9.06
N ARG A 321 -5.05 -1.26 -10.31
CA ARG A 321 -3.77 -1.66 -10.91
C ARG A 321 -2.61 -0.84 -10.38
N ALA A 322 -2.81 0.46 -10.22
CA ALA A 322 -1.77 1.38 -9.78
C ALA A 322 -1.36 1.13 -8.32
N PHE A 323 -2.33 0.83 -7.45
CA PHE A 323 -2.13 0.77 -5.99
C PHE A 323 -2.41 -0.60 -5.37
N GLY A 324 -2.86 -1.58 -6.16
CA GLY A 324 -3.24 -2.90 -5.65
C GLY A 324 -4.52 -2.88 -4.80
N LEU A 325 -5.44 -1.93 -5.03
CA LEU A 325 -6.65 -1.79 -4.21
C LEU A 325 -7.64 -2.92 -4.47
N SER A 326 -8.25 -3.41 -3.40
CA SER A 326 -9.36 -4.36 -3.48
C SER A 326 -10.36 -4.13 -2.35
N LEU A 327 -11.61 -4.53 -2.59
CA LEU A 327 -12.67 -4.57 -1.59
C LEU A 327 -13.37 -5.93 -1.67
N PRO A 328 -13.64 -6.59 -0.54
CA PRO A 328 -14.28 -7.90 -0.55
C PRO A 328 -15.76 -7.79 -0.94
N ARG A 329 -16.08 -8.13 -2.19
CA ARG A 329 -17.42 -7.93 -2.74
C ARG A 329 -18.44 -8.80 -2.03
N GLU A 330 -18.15 -10.08 -1.85
CA GLU A 330 -19.07 -11.03 -1.21
C GLU A 330 -19.33 -10.64 0.25
N GLU A 331 -18.30 -10.31 1.03
CA GLU A 331 -18.47 -9.94 2.44
C GLU A 331 -19.18 -8.59 2.62
N ILE A 332 -18.93 -7.61 1.75
CA ILE A 332 -19.64 -6.33 1.81
C ILE A 332 -21.12 -6.50 1.44
N THR A 333 -21.40 -7.29 0.40
CA THR A 333 -22.77 -7.50 -0.08
C THR A 333 -23.57 -8.34 0.91
N SER A 334 -23.01 -9.45 1.41
CA SER A 334 -23.62 -10.27 2.47
C SER A 334 -23.71 -9.55 3.83
N GLY A 335 -22.79 -8.63 4.10
CA GLY A 335 -22.67 -7.94 5.39
C GLY A 335 -21.81 -8.68 6.41
N GLU A 336 -20.96 -9.61 5.97
CA GLU A 336 -19.98 -10.31 6.81
C GLU A 336 -18.74 -9.46 7.13
N VAL A 337 -18.58 -8.29 6.51
CA VAL A 337 -17.53 -7.35 6.92
C VAL A 337 -17.71 -6.90 8.36
N ARG A 338 -16.57 -6.70 9.04
CA ARG A 338 -16.54 -6.10 10.37
C ARG A 338 -16.96 -4.65 10.27
N CYS A 339 -17.66 -4.19 11.30
CA CYS A 339 -18.06 -2.82 11.43
C CYS A 339 -18.11 -2.40 12.89
N ALA A 340 -18.21 -1.10 13.12
CA ALA A 340 -18.41 -0.55 14.45
C ALA A 340 -19.26 0.72 14.38
N ARG A 341 -19.95 1.00 15.48
CA ARG A 341 -20.74 2.23 15.69
C ARG A 341 -19.89 3.28 16.41
N PRO A 342 -20.26 4.57 16.36
CA PRO A 342 -19.49 5.60 17.05
C PRO A 342 -19.59 5.41 18.56
N VAL A 343 -18.52 5.76 19.28
CA VAL A 343 -18.54 5.79 20.76
C VAL A 343 -19.73 6.63 21.23
N ARG A 344 -20.62 5.99 22.01
CA ARG A 344 -21.75 6.71 22.64
C ARG A 344 -21.20 7.72 23.64
N ARG A 345 -21.51 9.00 23.43
CA ARG A 345 -21.21 10.07 24.39
C ARG A 345 -22.24 10.16 25.50
#